data_AF-A0A485K8V0-F1
#
_entry.id   AF-A0A485K8V0-F1
#
_cell.length_a   1.000
_cell.length_b   1.000
_cell.length_c   1.000
_cell.angle_alpha   90.00
_cell.angle_beta   90.00
_cell.angle_gamma   90.00
#
_symmetry.space_group_name_H-M   'P 1'
#
loop_
_entity.id
_entity.type
_entity.pdbx_description
1 polymer ?
#
loop_
_entity_poly.entity_id
_entity_poly.type
_entity_poly.pdbx_seq_one_letter_code
_entity_poly.pdbx_strand_id
1 'polypeptide(L)'
;MAKCVFYECRNLVEPGRTKCIVHRHRSQCTAPFCRNQAYARGRCVRHGARKHCLMPGCTHYRRSGGHCARHGTLLRKQMQDANGELATSLEPLAFVPADDAACDLALNVDEWATLQTLLHDPHHVHFQAAVSDTSNDQ
;
A
#
# COMPACT_ATOMS: atom_id res chain seq x y z
N MET A 1 -19.45 37.92 3.71
CA MET A 1 -18.16 37.41 4.25
C MET A 1 -17.51 36.42 3.30
N ALA A 2 -16.20 36.52 3.09
CA ALA A 2 -15.44 35.52 2.35
C ALA A 2 -15.10 34.31 3.23
N LYS A 3 -15.03 33.12 2.62
CA LYS A 3 -14.57 31.89 3.27
C LYS A 3 -13.06 31.74 3.11
N CYS A 4 -12.46 30.98 4.02
CA CYS A 4 -11.03 30.70 3.98
C CYS A 4 -10.62 29.96 2.70
N VAL A 5 -9.46 30.33 2.14
CA VAL A 5 -8.90 29.74 0.92
C VAL A 5 -8.54 28.25 1.03
N PHE A 6 -8.44 27.70 2.25
CA PHE A 6 -8.13 26.27 2.45
C PHE A 6 -9.31 25.38 2.06
N TYR A 7 -9.02 24.24 1.45
CA TYR A 7 -10.02 23.27 1.02
C TYR A 7 -10.93 22.87 2.21
N GLU A 8 -12.24 22.94 1.99
CA GLU A 8 -13.30 22.62 2.97
C GLU A 8 -13.28 23.42 4.29
N CYS A 9 -12.48 24.48 4.40
CA CYS A 9 -12.54 25.34 5.57
C CYS A 9 -13.78 26.23 5.54
N ARG A 10 -14.66 26.06 6.54
CA ARG A 10 -15.90 26.85 6.67
C ARG A 10 -15.73 28.15 7.45
N ASN A 11 -14.54 28.40 8.01
CA ASN A 11 -14.29 29.59 8.80
C ASN A 11 -14.29 30.86 7.93
N LEU A 12 -14.89 31.90 8.47
CA LEU A 12 -14.95 33.21 7.84
C LEU A 12 -13.57 33.89 7.90
N VAL A 13 -13.39 34.85 6.99
CA VAL A 13 -12.17 35.62 6.86
C VAL A 13 -12.47 37.08 7.11
N GLU A 14 -11.61 37.73 7.90
CA GLU A 14 -11.64 39.16 8.13
C GLU A 14 -11.48 39.96 6.82
N PRO A 15 -12.09 41.14 6.69
CA PRO A 15 -11.90 42.01 5.54
C PRO A 15 -10.40 42.24 5.25
N GLY A 16 -10.00 42.12 3.98
CA GLY A 16 -8.61 42.29 3.55
C GLY A 16 -7.69 41.07 3.77
N ARG A 17 -8.19 39.94 4.30
CA ARG A 17 -7.46 38.66 4.36
C ARG A 17 -8.03 37.61 3.41
N THR A 18 -7.23 36.58 3.16
CA THR A 18 -7.62 35.37 2.40
C THR A 18 -7.69 34.11 3.28
N LYS A 19 -7.26 34.20 4.55
CA LYS A 19 -7.17 33.08 5.50
C LYS A 19 -7.85 33.43 6.81
N CYS A 20 -8.56 32.48 7.41
CA CYS A 20 -9.15 32.62 8.74
C CYS A 20 -8.08 32.64 9.84
N ILE A 21 -8.48 32.96 11.08
CA ILE A 21 -7.57 33.02 12.23
C ILE A 21 -6.82 31.70 12.47
N VAL A 22 -7.51 30.55 12.34
CA VAL A 22 -6.94 29.20 12.51
C VAL A 22 -5.88 28.91 11.45
N HIS A 23 -6.07 29.42 10.24
CA HIS A 23 -5.18 29.18 9.11
C HIS A 23 -4.20 30.32 8.83
N ARG A 24 -4.16 31.36 9.69
CA ARG A 24 -3.33 32.56 9.49
C ARG A 24 -1.85 32.23 9.28
N HIS A 25 -1.34 31.22 9.97
CA HIS A 25 0.07 30.79 9.97
C HIS A 25 0.29 29.51 9.18
N ARG A 26 -0.69 29.05 8.39
CA ARG A 26 -0.60 27.83 7.59
C ARG A 26 -0.35 28.21 6.13
N SER A 27 0.56 27.49 5.48
CA SER A 27 0.83 27.61 4.05
C SER A 27 0.02 26.60 3.25
N GLN A 28 -0.32 26.97 2.02
CA GLN A 28 -0.97 26.08 1.06
C GLN A 28 0.07 25.20 0.38
N CYS A 29 -0.39 24.06 -0.11
CA CYS A 29 0.40 23.20 -0.97
C CYS A 29 0.80 23.96 -2.24
N THR A 30 2.06 23.85 -2.66
CA THR A 30 2.58 24.46 -3.88
C THR A 30 2.21 23.71 -5.16
N ALA A 31 1.48 22.60 -5.05
CA ALA A 31 1.01 21.86 -6.20
C ALA A 31 -0.10 22.66 -6.90
N PRO A 32 -0.18 22.64 -8.24
CA PRO A 32 -1.17 23.39 -8.98
C PRO A 32 -2.59 23.05 -8.52
N PHE A 33 -3.41 24.09 -8.35
CA PHE A 33 -4.81 23.99 -7.91
C PHE A 33 -5.04 23.32 -6.54
N CYS A 34 -3.99 23.12 -5.74
CA CYS A 34 -4.12 22.46 -4.44
C CYS A 34 -4.35 23.47 -3.30
N ARG A 35 -5.55 23.44 -2.73
CA ARG A 35 -5.92 24.28 -1.58
C ARG A 35 -5.67 23.62 -0.21
N ASN A 36 -4.97 22.49 -0.18
CA ASN A 36 -4.67 21.79 1.08
C ASN A 36 -3.52 22.46 1.84
N GLN A 37 -3.47 22.19 3.15
CA GLN A 37 -2.36 22.59 4.00
C GLN A 37 -1.07 21.87 3.64
N ALA A 38 0.01 22.65 3.49
CA ALA A 38 1.35 22.12 3.42
C ALA A 38 1.84 21.70 4.81
N TYR A 39 2.41 20.49 4.90
CA TYR A 39 2.97 19.96 6.14
C TYR A 39 4.50 19.94 6.12
N ALA A 40 5.11 19.71 4.95
CA ALA A 40 6.56 19.69 4.77
C ALA A 40 6.89 19.98 3.31
N ARG A 41 8.05 20.60 3.06
CA ARG A 41 8.56 20.88 1.70
C ARG A 41 7.57 21.65 0.81
N GLY A 42 6.72 22.49 1.41
CA GLY A 42 5.66 23.22 0.71
C GLY A 42 4.55 22.32 0.14
N ARG A 43 4.49 21.02 0.48
CA ARG A 43 3.49 20.09 -0.06
C ARG A 43 2.56 19.55 1.03
N CYS A 44 1.36 19.14 0.62
CA CYS A 44 0.41 18.42 1.48
C CYS A 44 0.70 16.91 1.48
N VAL A 45 0.01 16.13 2.32
CA VAL A 45 0.24 14.68 2.44
C VAL A 45 0.11 13.97 1.09
N ARG A 46 -0.92 14.30 0.31
CA ARG A 46 -1.17 13.71 -1.02
C ARG A 46 -0.11 14.07 -2.05
N HIS A 47 0.51 15.25 -1.91
CA HIS A 47 1.51 15.76 -2.85
C HIS A 47 2.94 15.57 -2.34
N GLY A 48 3.19 14.69 -1.36
CA GLY A 48 4.54 14.30 -0.97
C GLY A 48 5.10 15.01 0.28
N ALA A 49 4.26 15.56 1.14
CA ALA A 49 4.70 15.96 2.48
C ALA A 49 5.22 14.77 3.28
N ARG A 50 4.62 13.60 3.09
CA ARG A 50 4.97 12.34 3.77
C ARG A 50 5.35 11.29 2.72
N LYS A 51 6.31 10.44 3.06
CA LYS A 51 6.69 9.27 2.28
C LYS A 51 5.96 8.04 2.81
N HIS A 52 5.76 7.04 1.97
CA HIS A 52 5.24 5.74 2.39
C HIS A 52 6.27 4.96 3.23
N CYS A 53 5.78 3.96 3.96
CA CYS A 53 6.58 2.98 4.67
C CYS A 53 7.46 2.20 3.68
N LEU A 54 8.69 1.83 4.10
CA LEU A 54 9.57 1.00 3.26
C LEU A 54 9.18 -0.46 3.20
N MET A 55 8.43 -0.96 4.20
CA MET A 55 7.96 -2.35 4.17
C MET A 55 7.18 -2.62 2.87
N PRO A 56 7.56 -3.66 2.11
CA PRO A 56 6.85 -4.08 0.91
C PRO A 56 5.35 -4.28 1.21
N GLY A 57 4.50 -3.78 0.31
CA GLY A 57 3.04 -3.88 0.46
C GLY A 57 2.41 -2.93 1.49
N CYS A 58 3.18 -2.12 2.22
CA CYS A 58 2.62 -1.20 3.20
C CYS A 58 2.22 0.15 2.57
N THR A 59 0.94 0.48 2.61
CA THR A 59 0.41 1.76 2.10
C THR A 59 0.45 2.90 3.12
N HIS A 60 0.75 2.61 4.39
CA HIS A 60 0.79 3.62 5.45
C HIS A 60 1.98 4.58 5.30
N TYR A 61 1.79 5.81 5.78
CA TYR A 61 2.86 6.81 5.79
C TYR A 61 3.91 6.52 6.87
N ARG A 62 5.19 6.72 6.50
CA ARG A 62 6.33 6.68 7.41
C ARG A 62 6.22 7.75 8.50
N ARG A 63 6.58 7.39 9.73
CA ARG A 63 6.71 8.31 10.87
C ARG A 63 8.18 8.64 11.13
N SER A 64 9.00 7.62 11.39
CA SER A 64 10.44 7.74 11.69
C SER A 64 11.20 6.53 11.13
N GLY A 65 12.51 6.67 10.93
CA GLY A 65 13.42 5.54 10.67
C GLY A 65 13.03 4.59 9.54
N GLY A 66 12.42 5.04 8.44
CA GLY A 66 12.02 4.10 7.38
C GLY A 66 10.54 3.74 7.33
N HIS A 67 9.88 3.76 8.48
CA HIS A 67 8.74 2.91 8.72
C HIS A 67 7.51 3.64 9.28
N CYS A 68 6.32 3.09 9.05
CA CYS A 68 5.08 3.59 9.67
C CYS A 68 5.05 3.25 11.16
N ALA A 69 4.05 3.72 11.90
CA ALA A 69 3.94 3.44 13.34
C ALA A 69 3.89 1.93 13.66
N ARG A 70 3.28 1.12 12.77
CA ARG A 70 3.16 -0.33 12.93
C ARG A 70 4.49 -1.07 12.68
N HIS A 71 5.28 -0.61 11.71
CA HIS A 71 6.53 -1.27 11.31
C HIS A 71 7.78 -0.65 11.97
N GLY A 72 7.68 0.56 12.53
CA GLY A 72 8.80 1.23 13.20
C GLY A 72 9.15 0.63 14.56
N THR A 73 8.29 -0.21 15.13
CA THR A 73 8.55 -0.95 16.38
C THR A 73 9.59 -2.05 16.19
N LEU A 74 9.61 -2.70 15.01
CA LEU A 74 10.53 -3.80 14.70
C LEU A 74 12.00 -3.34 14.70
N LEU A 75 12.27 -2.10 14.28
CA LEU A 75 13.63 -1.54 14.29
C LEU A 75 14.05 -0.93 15.63
N ARG A 76 13.10 -0.54 16.50
CA ARG A 76 13.46 -0.02 17.83
C ARG A 76 13.99 -1.10 18.76
N LYS A 77 13.58 -2.36 18.55
CA LYS A 77 14.12 -3.49 19.32
C LYS A 77 15.57 -3.81 18.91
N GLN A 78 15.89 -3.76 17.62
CA GLN A 78 17.23 -4.06 17.10
C GLN A 78 18.33 -3.06 17.53
N MET A 79 17.98 -1.85 18.00
CA MET A 79 18.97 -0.90 18.54
C MET A 79 19.11 -1.01 20.06
N GLN A 80 18.26 -1.75 20.75
CA GLN A 80 18.41 -2.03 22.19
C GLN A 80 19.30 -3.25 22.45
N ASP A 81 19.62 -4.03 21.42
CA ASP A 81 20.47 -5.22 21.50
C ASP A 81 21.95 -4.93 21.17
N ALA A 82 22.31 -3.66 20.91
CA ALA A 82 23.68 -3.23 20.60
C ALA A 82 24.56 -3.01 21.85
N ASN A 83 24.08 -3.41 23.03
CA ASN A 83 24.91 -3.63 24.23
C ASN A 83 24.76 -5.11 24.58
N GLY A 84 25.84 -5.87 24.34
CA GLY A 84 25.80 -7.31 24.15
C GLY A 84 25.40 -8.14 25.37
N GLU A 85 24.60 -9.16 25.10
CA GLU A 85 24.81 -10.57 25.48
C GLU A 85 23.59 -11.35 24.99
N LEU A 86 23.77 -12.21 23.98
CA LEU A 86 22.98 -13.43 23.91
C LEU A 86 23.94 -14.60 24.01
N ALA A 87 24.27 -14.92 25.25
CA ALA A 87 24.70 -16.25 25.59
C ALA A 87 23.56 -17.21 25.23
N THR A 88 23.76 -17.99 24.19
CA THR A 88 23.68 -19.45 24.27
C THR A 88 24.32 -19.99 23.00
N SER A 89 25.60 -20.35 23.14
CA SER A 89 26.20 -21.40 22.32
C SER A 89 25.29 -22.62 22.46
N LEU A 90 24.44 -22.83 21.46
CA LEU A 90 24.10 -24.17 21.03
C LEU A 90 24.63 -24.23 19.62
N GLU A 91 25.76 -24.92 19.50
CA GLU A 91 26.32 -25.40 18.25
C GLU A 91 25.18 -25.81 17.30
N PRO A 92 25.26 -25.48 15.99
CA PRO A 92 24.34 -26.06 15.03
C PRO A 92 24.56 -27.57 15.06
N LEU A 93 23.65 -28.30 15.71
CA LEU A 93 23.54 -29.74 15.53
C LEU A 93 23.51 -29.96 14.03
N ALA A 94 24.57 -30.58 13.52
CA ALA A 94 24.67 -31.01 12.16
C ALA A 94 23.34 -31.67 11.79
N PHE A 95 22.75 -31.23 10.68
CA PHE A 95 21.66 -31.92 10.04
C PHE A 95 22.12 -33.36 9.79
N VAL A 96 21.69 -34.26 10.67
CA VAL A 96 21.80 -35.70 10.45
C VAL A 96 20.85 -35.97 9.29
N PRO A 97 21.33 -36.45 8.13
CA PRO A 97 20.41 -36.85 7.07
C PRO A 97 19.52 -37.96 7.63
N ALA A 98 18.22 -37.68 7.73
CA ALA A 98 17.24 -38.68 8.04
C ALA A 98 17.27 -39.72 6.93
N ASP A 99 17.77 -40.88 7.31
CA ASP A 99 17.50 -42.19 6.77
C ASP A 99 16.13 -42.29 6.09
N ASP A 100 16.19 -42.79 4.86
CA ASP A 100 15.10 -42.92 3.90
C ASP A 100 14.04 -43.91 4.40
N ALA A 101 13.10 -43.46 5.24
CA ALA A 101 11.89 -44.21 5.51
C ALA A 101 10.73 -43.31 5.95
N ALA A 102 9.73 -43.22 5.08
CA ALA A 102 8.36 -42.72 5.29
C ALA A 102 8.13 -41.21 5.14
N CYS A 103 7.99 -40.77 3.88
CA CYS A 103 6.91 -39.87 3.47
C CYS A 103 6.39 -40.35 2.12
N ASP A 104 5.55 -41.38 2.18
CA ASP A 104 4.80 -41.89 1.05
C ASP A 104 3.60 -40.95 0.79
N LEU A 105 3.86 -39.86 0.08
CA LEU A 105 2.83 -39.15 -0.68
C LEU A 105 3.47 -38.52 -1.92
N ALA A 106 4.00 -39.38 -2.77
CA ALA A 106 4.29 -39.04 -4.15
C ALA A 106 2.97 -38.75 -4.87
N LEU A 107 2.65 -37.47 -5.07
CA LEU A 107 1.68 -37.08 -6.09
C LEU A 107 2.29 -37.47 -7.45
N ASN A 108 1.79 -38.57 -8.01
CA ASN A 108 2.22 -39.09 -9.30
C ASN A 108 1.85 -38.10 -10.42
N VAL A 109 2.83 -37.75 -11.25
CA VAL A 109 2.72 -36.78 -12.35
C VAL A 109 2.18 -37.42 -13.65
N ASP A 110 1.93 -38.73 -13.67
CA ASP A 110 1.44 -39.43 -14.87
C ASP A 110 -0.09 -39.43 -15.06
N GLU A 111 -0.87 -38.79 -14.16
CA GLU A 111 -2.34 -38.66 -14.30
C GLU A 111 -2.79 -37.25 -14.75
N TRP A 112 -1.92 -36.45 -15.38
CA TRP A 112 -2.32 -35.13 -15.89
C TRP A 112 -3.25 -35.21 -17.13
N ALA A 113 -3.22 -36.33 -17.86
CA ALA A 113 -4.06 -36.54 -19.05
C ALA A 113 -5.55 -36.70 -18.71
N THR A 114 -5.89 -37.28 -17.55
CA THR A 114 -7.26 -37.51 -17.08
C THR A 114 -7.93 -36.24 -16.55
N LEU A 115 -7.15 -35.31 -15.98
CA LEU A 115 -7.66 -34.01 -15.53
C LEU A 115 -7.96 -33.06 -16.70
N GLN A 116 -7.25 -33.20 -17.82
CA GLN A 116 -7.47 -32.35 -18.99
C GLN A 116 -8.79 -32.65 -19.70
N THR A 117 -9.34 -33.85 -19.57
CA THR A 117 -10.67 -34.22 -20.08
C THR A 117 -11.84 -33.74 -19.20
N LEU A 118 -11.62 -33.45 -17.91
CA LEU A 118 -12.67 -32.95 -17.02
C LEU A 118 -12.90 -31.42 -17.13
N LEU A 119 -11.96 -30.69 -17.73
CA LEU A 119 -12.01 -29.23 -17.89
C LEU A 119 -12.47 -28.79 -19.29
N HIS A 120 -12.72 -29.71 -20.22
CA HIS A 120 -13.33 -29.39 -21.51
C HIS A 120 -14.85 -29.51 -21.39
N ASP A 121 -15.50 -28.38 -21.12
CA ASP A 121 -16.95 -28.21 -21.19
C ASP A 121 -17.40 -28.27 -22.68
N PRO A 122 -18.23 -29.25 -23.09
CA PRO A 122 -18.68 -29.38 -24.47
C PRO A 122 -19.82 -28.41 -24.86
N HIS A 123 -20.26 -27.51 -23.97
CA HIS A 123 -21.33 -26.57 -24.29
C HIS A 123 -20.81 -25.21 -24.77
N HIS A 124 -20.18 -25.21 -25.95
CA HIS A 124 -19.95 -24.01 -26.73
C HIS A 124 -21.25 -23.60 -27.45
N VAL A 125 -22.13 -22.85 -26.79
CA VAL A 125 -23.27 -22.20 -27.47
C VAL A 125 -22.78 -21.00 -28.27
N HIS A 126 -22.85 -21.16 -29.59
CA HIS A 126 -22.50 -20.19 -30.61
C HIS A 126 -23.50 -19.03 -30.59
N PHE A 127 -23.10 -17.82 -30.17
CA PHE A 127 -23.91 -16.60 -30.36
C PHE A 127 -23.23 -15.74 -31.42
N GLN A 128 -23.77 -15.79 -32.65
CA GLN A 128 -23.30 -14.98 -33.77
C GLN A 128 -23.57 -13.50 -33.50
N ALA A 129 -22.55 -12.68 -33.74
CA ALA A 129 -22.66 -11.24 -33.81
C ALA A 129 -23.56 -10.84 -34.99
N ALA A 130 -24.64 -10.11 -34.71
CA ALA A 130 -25.35 -9.31 -35.70
C ALA A 130 -24.93 -7.85 -35.51
N VAL A 131 -24.10 -7.38 -36.44
CA VAL A 131 -23.90 -5.96 -36.69
C VAL A 131 -25.15 -5.40 -37.37
N SER A 132 -25.66 -4.29 -36.86
CA SER A 132 -26.54 -3.42 -37.63
C SER A 132 -26.38 -1.99 -37.12
N ASP A 133 -25.67 -1.20 -37.92
CA ASP A 133 -25.70 0.24 -37.96
C ASP A 133 -27.14 0.75 -38.00
N THR A 134 -27.46 1.75 -37.16
CA THR A 134 -28.29 2.89 -37.57
C THR A 134 -28.01 4.06 -36.65
N SER A 135 -27.37 5.07 -37.22
CA SER A 135 -27.53 6.50 -36.89
C SER A 135 -28.99 6.88 -36.61
N ASN A 136 -29.25 7.67 -35.57
CA ASN A 136 -30.27 8.71 -35.67
C ASN A 136 -30.03 9.85 -34.67
N ASP A 137 -30.02 11.06 -35.23
CA ASP A 137 -30.13 12.38 -34.63
C ASP A 137 -31.29 12.51 -33.63
N GLN A 138 -31.00 13.19 -32.51
CA GLN A 138 -31.86 14.23 -31.92
C GLN A 138 -31.07 15.11 -30.94
#